data_AF-A0A7R6WAV7-F1
#
_entry.id   AF-A0A7R6WAV7-F1
#
_cell.length_a   1.000
_cell.length_b   1.000
_cell.length_c   1.000
_cell.angle_alpha   90.00
_cell.angle_beta   90.00
_cell.angle_gamma   90.00
#
_symmetry.space_group_name_H-M   'P 1'
#
loop_
_entity.id
_entity.type
_entity.pdbx_description
1 polymer ?
#
loop_
_entity_poly.entity_id
_entity_poly.type
_entity_poly.pdbx_seq_one_letter_code
_entity_poly.pdbx_strand_id
1 'polypeptide(L)'
;MAAQNYYYHYTNIVGLMGIINSKSLWFTDHAFLNDKHEIKKGLTSLLSHFSAAEQKSFMLGFDFHNWHTRYCIVSLSKSYEILSQWRAYADDGKGVAIGFSKQLLADAGVKYKECIYSDHDEIAEALAGKHEQFIKSVAENWEKFSEMSLENFDRWVVENKSKFIEVVEDTMNLKNSSFESEQEIRGILAVDRTEMKNRVSGNLIIPYTEKYLWGKGILKFRGEEVIIGQVIHQVWLGPKCNDLNKLTINMLGIDKCHVEKYDCGYV
;
A
#
# COMPACT_ATOMS: atom_id res chain seq x y z
N MET A 1 -17.65 -21.39 9.15
CA MET A 1 -16.39 -20.76 9.58
C MET A 1 -16.65 -19.27 9.69
N ALA A 2 -16.38 -18.64 10.83
CA ALA A 2 -16.54 -17.19 10.95
C ALA A 2 -15.64 -16.52 9.90
N ALA A 3 -16.17 -15.56 9.14
CA ALA A 3 -15.38 -14.81 8.18
C ALA A 3 -14.17 -14.20 8.91
N GLN A 4 -12.96 -14.37 8.35
CA GLN A 4 -11.76 -13.82 8.95
C GLN A 4 -11.86 -12.29 8.88
N ASN A 5 -12.07 -11.64 10.02
CA ASN A 5 -12.36 -10.19 10.14
C ASN A 5 -11.10 -9.31 10.12
N TYR A 6 -9.94 -9.89 9.80
CA TYR A 6 -8.65 -9.24 9.90
C TYR A 6 -7.85 -9.32 8.61
N TYR A 7 -7.00 -8.31 8.40
CA TYR A 7 -5.89 -8.36 7.45
C TYR A 7 -4.58 -8.26 8.23
N TYR A 8 -3.54 -8.97 7.78
CA TYR A 8 -2.31 -9.12 8.52
C TYR A 8 -1.17 -8.33 7.90
N HIS A 9 -0.48 -7.52 8.70
CA HIS A 9 0.76 -6.88 8.29
C HIS A 9 1.95 -7.63 8.88
N TYR A 10 2.80 -8.20 8.03
CA TYR A 10 4.05 -8.80 8.44
C TYR A 10 5.13 -7.73 8.59
N THR A 11 5.80 -7.70 9.74
CA THR A 11 6.86 -6.73 10.01
C THR A 11 7.82 -7.23 11.09
N ASN A 12 8.92 -6.52 11.30
CA ASN A 12 9.85 -6.80 12.40
C ASN A 12 9.40 -6.12 13.71
N ILE A 13 10.08 -6.42 14.82
CA ILE A 13 9.73 -5.88 16.15
C ILE A 13 9.83 -4.34 16.19
N VAL A 14 10.81 -3.77 15.49
CA VAL A 14 10.96 -2.31 15.37
C VAL A 14 9.75 -1.69 14.68
N GLY A 15 9.27 -2.32 13.60
CA GLY A 15 8.07 -1.92 12.86
C GLY A 15 6.81 -1.99 13.72
N LEU A 16 6.63 -3.08 14.48
CA LEU A 16 5.53 -3.19 15.46
C LEU A 16 5.53 -2.03 16.45
N MET A 17 6.67 -1.78 17.10
CA MET A 17 6.78 -0.70 18.09
C MET A 17 6.58 0.68 17.45
N GLY A 18 7.06 0.87 16.23
CA GLY A 18 6.82 2.08 15.45
C GLY A 18 5.34 2.34 15.21
N ILE A 19 4.60 1.32 14.77
CA ILE A 19 3.14 1.39 14.56
C ILE A 19 2.41 1.70 15.88
N ILE A 20 2.76 1.01 16.97
CA ILE A 20 2.13 1.21 18.28
C ILE A 20 2.37 2.64 18.80
N ASN A 21 3.63 3.09 18.78
CA ASN A 21 4.02 4.39 19.36
C ASN A 21 3.51 5.58 18.54
N SER A 22 3.54 5.47 17.20
CA SER A 22 3.02 6.51 16.29
C SER A 22 1.51 6.46 16.14
N LYS A 23 0.86 5.40 16.64
CA LYS A 23 -0.55 5.07 16.46
C LYS A 23 -1.02 5.09 15.00
N SER A 24 -0.09 4.76 14.11
CA SER A 24 -0.26 4.91 12.67
C SER A 24 0.17 3.66 11.93
N LEU A 25 -0.54 3.36 10.85
CA LEU A 25 -0.04 2.43 9.84
C LEU A 25 0.84 3.19 8.85
N TRP A 26 1.96 2.60 8.48
CA TRP A 26 2.96 3.25 7.65
C TRP A 26 2.86 2.79 6.19
N PHE A 27 2.68 3.74 5.28
CA PHE A 27 2.58 3.50 3.85
C PHE A 27 3.89 3.92 3.20
N THR A 28 4.58 2.98 2.58
CA THR A 28 5.91 3.17 2.01
C THR A 28 5.80 3.60 0.56
N ASP A 29 6.63 4.55 0.12
CA ASP A 29 6.69 4.90 -1.30
C ASP A 29 6.95 3.65 -2.17
N HIS A 30 6.13 3.47 -3.22
CA HIS A 30 6.20 2.32 -4.11
C HIS A 30 7.60 2.05 -4.69
N ALA A 31 8.41 3.10 -4.89
CA ALA A 31 9.76 2.97 -5.44
C ALA A 31 10.74 2.27 -4.49
N PHE A 32 10.37 2.14 -3.21
CA PHE A 32 11.18 1.51 -2.15
C PHE A 32 10.65 0.14 -1.73
N LEU A 33 9.68 -0.41 -2.46
CA LEU A 33 9.17 -1.76 -2.25
C LEU A 33 9.89 -2.78 -3.12
N ASN A 34 9.69 -4.06 -2.80
CA ASN A 34 10.35 -5.18 -3.48
C ASN A 34 10.10 -5.23 -4.99
N ASP A 35 8.93 -4.78 -5.48
CA ASP A 35 8.64 -4.64 -6.92
C ASP A 35 8.47 -3.17 -7.33
N LYS A 36 9.60 -2.46 -7.43
CA LYS A 36 9.65 -1.05 -7.86
C LYS A 36 9.11 -0.79 -9.28
N HIS A 37 8.86 -1.84 -10.07
CA HIS A 37 8.38 -1.73 -11.45
C HIS A 37 6.87 -1.96 -11.58
N GLU A 38 6.18 -2.25 -10.49
CA GLU A 38 4.78 -2.66 -10.52
C GLU A 38 3.85 -1.61 -11.14
N ILE A 39 3.95 -0.33 -10.72
CA ILE A 39 3.16 0.75 -11.34
C ILE A 39 3.44 0.85 -12.83
N LYS A 40 4.72 0.80 -13.24
CA LYS A 40 5.09 0.90 -14.66
C LYS A 40 4.56 -0.27 -15.47
N LYS A 41 4.58 -1.49 -14.92
CA LYS A 41 4.00 -2.69 -15.58
C LYS A 41 2.49 -2.53 -15.76
N GLY A 42 1.78 -2.13 -14.69
CA GLY A 42 0.33 -1.90 -14.75
C GLY A 42 -0.05 -0.85 -15.78
N LEU A 43 0.65 0.29 -15.79
CA LEU A 43 0.46 1.33 -16.79
C LEU A 43 0.79 0.84 -18.20
N THR A 44 1.87 0.08 -18.38
CA THR A 44 2.28 -0.43 -19.71
C THR A 44 1.24 -1.41 -20.27
N SER A 45 0.68 -2.28 -19.42
CA SER A 45 -0.39 -3.20 -19.80
C SER A 45 -1.63 -2.42 -20.29
N LEU A 46 -2.10 -1.46 -19.50
CA LEU A 46 -3.21 -0.58 -19.89
C LEU A 46 -2.92 0.22 -21.17
N LEU A 47 -1.72 0.78 -21.29
CA LEU A 47 -1.32 1.63 -22.41
C LEU A 47 -1.10 0.83 -23.70
N SER A 48 -0.92 -0.49 -23.64
CA SER A 48 -0.70 -1.33 -24.82
C SER A 48 -1.87 -1.30 -25.83
N HIS A 49 -3.06 -0.86 -25.39
CA HIS A 49 -4.27 -0.69 -26.20
C HIS A 49 -4.34 0.66 -26.95
N PHE A 50 -3.33 1.53 -26.78
CA PHE A 50 -3.26 2.87 -27.38
C PHE A 50 -2.12 2.97 -28.41
N SER A 51 -2.14 4.02 -29.24
CA SER A 51 -1.06 4.29 -30.20
C SER A 51 0.26 4.62 -29.50
N ALA A 52 1.39 4.36 -30.16
CA ALA A 52 2.72 4.62 -29.59
C ALA A 52 2.92 6.09 -29.14
N ALA A 53 2.26 7.05 -29.81
CA ALA A 53 2.30 8.46 -29.45
C ALA A 53 1.56 8.73 -28.13
N GLU A 54 0.37 8.14 -27.94
CA GLU A 54 -0.41 8.24 -26.71
C GLU A 54 0.33 7.57 -25.54
N GLN A 55 0.88 6.37 -25.75
CA GLN A 55 1.68 5.66 -24.74
C GLN A 55 2.85 6.52 -24.24
N LYS A 56 3.63 7.07 -25.18
CA LYS A 56 4.79 7.90 -24.86
C LYS A 56 4.37 9.17 -24.11
N SER A 57 3.34 9.86 -24.59
CA SER A 57 2.86 11.11 -23.98
C SER A 57 2.31 10.88 -22.58
N PHE A 58 1.56 9.79 -22.38
CA PHE A 58 1.07 9.43 -21.05
C PHE A 58 2.20 9.12 -20.08
N MET A 59 3.19 8.32 -20.49
CA MET A 59 4.33 8.01 -19.62
C MET A 59 5.13 9.26 -19.23
N LEU A 60 5.29 10.22 -20.15
CA LEU A 60 5.90 11.52 -19.83
C LEU A 60 5.04 12.31 -18.85
N GLY A 61 3.73 12.40 -19.09
CA GLY A 61 2.79 13.03 -18.14
C GLY A 61 2.82 12.38 -16.76
N PHE A 62 2.92 11.05 -16.71
CA PHE A 62 3.09 10.31 -15.46
C PHE A 62 4.41 10.65 -14.76
N ASP A 63 5.52 10.84 -15.48
CA ASP A 63 6.78 11.24 -14.86
C ASP A 63 6.69 12.62 -14.18
N PHE A 64 6.05 13.61 -14.83
CA PHE A 64 5.75 14.91 -14.22
C PHE A 64 4.82 14.74 -13.01
N HIS A 65 3.76 13.95 -13.15
CA HIS A 65 2.82 13.68 -12.06
C HIS A 65 3.52 13.03 -10.85
N ASN A 66 4.37 12.04 -11.10
CA ASN A 66 5.09 11.27 -10.08
C ASN A 66 6.19 12.10 -9.37
N TRP A 67 6.59 13.24 -9.96
CA TRP A 67 7.46 14.22 -9.31
C TRP A 67 6.74 14.96 -8.18
N HIS A 68 5.45 15.27 -8.36
CA HIS A 68 4.63 16.01 -7.40
C HIS A 68 3.83 15.09 -6.47
N THR A 69 3.41 13.94 -6.96
CA THR A 69 2.53 13.00 -6.26
C THR A 69 3.20 11.64 -6.12
N ARG A 70 3.37 11.18 -4.89
CA ARG A 70 3.96 9.87 -4.58
C ARG A 70 2.86 8.89 -4.22
N TYR A 71 2.98 7.66 -4.70
CA TYR A 71 2.09 6.57 -4.34
C TYR A 71 2.73 5.76 -3.21
N CYS A 72 2.08 5.78 -2.07
CA CYS A 72 2.51 5.08 -0.86
C CYS A 72 1.59 3.90 -0.59
N ILE A 73 2.20 2.77 -0.26
CA ILE A 73 1.54 1.49 -0.17
C ILE A 73 1.78 0.88 1.22
N VAL A 74 0.73 0.28 1.77
CA VAL A 74 0.86 -0.76 2.79
C VAL A 74 0.38 -2.09 2.22
N SER A 75 1.21 -3.12 2.37
CA SER A 75 0.87 -4.49 2.00
C SER A 75 0.38 -5.24 3.24
N LEU A 76 -0.79 -5.84 3.11
CA LEU A 76 -1.41 -6.72 4.07
C LEU A 76 -1.65 -8.08 3.42
N SER A 77 -1.82 -9.14 4.21
CA SER A 77 -2.17 -10.47 3.74
C SER A 77 -3.49 -10.93 4.33
N LYS A 78 -4.20 -11.81 3.61
CA LYS A 78 -5.42 -12.45 4.12
C LYS A 78 -5.17 -13.42 5.29
N SER A 79 -3.95 -13.94 5.43
CA SER A 79 -3.57 -14.90 6.49
C SER A 79 -2.25 -14.53 7.18
N TYR A 80 -2.12 -14.88 8.46
CA TYR A 80 -0.86 -14.83 9.22
C TYR A 80 -0.01 -16.11 9.06
N GLU A 81 -0.51 -17.12 8.36
CA GLU A 81 0.11 -18.46 8.28
C GLU A 81 1.05 -18.62 7.07
N ILE A 82 1.26 -17.57 6.28
CA ILE A 82 2.02 -17.64 5.04
C ILE A 82 3.53 -17.65 5.33
N LEU A 83 4.18 -18.83 5.22
CA LEU A 83 5.60 -19.02 5.54
C LEU A 83 6.56 -18.14 4.74
N SER A 84 6.26 -17.88 3.46
CA SER A 84 7.05 -16.97 2.63
C SER A 84 7.04 -15.54 3.18
N GLN A 85 5.91 -15.10 3.73
CA GLN A 85 5.78 -13.77 4.35
C GLN A 85 6.60 -13.64 5.63
N TRP A 86 6.60 -14.68 6.47
CA TRP A 86 7.46 -14.72 7.66
C TRP A 86 8.93 -14.56 7.31
N ARG A 87 9.37 -15.27 6.26
CA ARG A 87 10.76 -15.23 5.77
C ARG A 87 11.13 -13.85 5.22
N ALA A 88 10.28 -13.31 4.34
CA ALA A 88 10.60 -12.10 3.57
C ALA A 88 10.39 -10.80 4.35
N TYR A 89 9.33 -10.72 5.18
CA TYR A 89 8.86 -9.44 5.72
C TYR A 89 8.88 -9.38 7.25
N ALA A 90 8.95 -10.51 7.94
CA ALA A 90 8.97 -10.57 9.41
C ALA A 90 10.32 -11.09 9.95
N ASP A 91 11.42 -10.53 9.43
CA ASP A 91 12.80 -10.79 9.90
C ASP A 91 13.12 -12.29 10.03
N ASP A 92 12.91 -13.02 8.93
CA ASP A 92 13.11 -14.48 8.87
C ASP A 92 12.39 -15.26 10.00
N GLY A 93 11.16 -14.83 10.33
CA GLY A 93 10.34 -15.40 11.40
C GLY A 93 10.67 -14.92 12.81
N LYS A 94 11.55 -13.92 12.98
CA LYS A 94 11.83 -13.27 14.28
C LYS A 94 10.91 -12.08 14.58
N GLY A 95 10.15 -11.62 13.58
CA GLY A 95 9.19 -10.54 13.66
C GLY A 95 7.79 -10.98 14.07
N VAL A 96 6.79 -10.26 13.57
CA VAL A 96 5.37 -10.45 13.88
C VAL A 96 4.47 -10.33 12.64
N ALA A 97 3.24 -10.85 12.76
CA ALA A 97 2.12 -10.53 11.89
C ALA A 97 1.02 -9.85 12.73
N ILE A 98 0.61 -8.64 12.33
CA ILE A 98 -0.32 -7.79 13.07
C ILE A 98 -1.70 -7.86 12.40
N GLY A 99 -2.70 -8.38 13.10
CA GLY A 99 -4.08 -8.49 12.63
C GLY A 99 -4.87 -7.20 12.87
N PHE A 100 -5.14 -6.48 11.79
CA PHE A 100 -5.93 -5.25 11.78
C PHE A 100 -7.40 -5.52 11.44
N SER A 101 -8.32 -4.85 12.14
CA SER A 101 -9.76 -4.90 11.84
C SER A 101 -10.08 -4.37 10.45
N LYS A 102 -10.68 -5.21 9.59
CA LYS A 102 -11.10 -4.81 8.23
C LYS A 102 -12.03 -3.59 8.24
N GLN A 103 -12.96 -3.56 9.19
CA GLN A 103 -13.93 -2.48 9.32
C GLN A 103 -13.24 -1.15 9.65
N LEU A 104 -12.34 -1.13 10.64
CA LEU A 104 -11.67 0.10 11.04
C LEU A 104 -10.65 0.57 10.01
N LEU A 105 -10.02 -0.35 9.30
CA LEU A 105 -9.20 0.00 8.15
C LEU A 105 -10.05 0.72 7.09
N ALA A 106 -11.24 0.21 6.77
CA ALA A 106 -12.16 0.88 5.84
C ALA A 106 -12.63 2.25 6.37
N ASP A 107 -13.00 2.35 7.65
CA ASP A 107 -13.44 3.58 8.28
C ASP A 107 -12.32 4.64 8.35
N ALA A 108 -11.06 4.21 8.35
CA ALA A 108 -9.90 5.10 8.25
C ALA A 108 -9.86 5.89 6.93
N GLY A 109 -10.70 5.54 5.94
CA GLY A 109 -10.72 6.20 4.63
C GLY A 109 -9.51 5.85 3.77
N VAL A 110 -8.92 4.68 3.99
CA VAL A 110 -7.93 4.10 3.09
C VAL A 110 -8.65 3.16 2.12
N LYS A 111 -8.37 3.29 0.82
CA LYS A 111 -8.86 2.35 -0.18
C LYS A 111 -8.00 1.09 -0.12
N TYR A 112 -8.61 -0.01 0.30
CA TYR A 112 -7.98 -1.34 0.24
C TYR A 112 -8.48 -2.09 -0.99
N LYS A 113 -7.54 -2.56 -1.81
CA LYS A 113 -7.83 -3.37 -3.00
C LYS A 113 -7.17 -4.73 -2.85
N GLU A 114 -7.90 -5.80 -3.18
CA GLU A 114 -7.29 -7.11 -3.29
C GLU A 114 -6.42 -7.15 -4.55
N CYS A 115 -5.23 -7.75 -4.45
CA CYS A 115 -4.39 -7.97 -5.62
C CYS A 115 -5.00 -9.03 -6.54
N ILE A 116 -4.93 -8.78 -7.84
CA ILE A 116 -5.42 -9.63 -8.92
C ILE A 116 -4.24 -10.25 -9.64
N TYR A 117 -4.23 -11.58 -9.71
CA TYR A 117 -3.08 -12.38 -10.17
C TYR A 117 -3.27 -13.01 -11.56
N SER A 118 -4.49 -12.95 -12.10
CA SER A 118 -4.89 -13.51 -13.40
C SER A 118 -5.64 -12.46 -14.24
N ASP A 119 -5.93 -12.81 -15.50
CA ASP A 119 -6.84 -12.05 -16.36
C ASP A 119 -6.42 -10.59 -16.59
N HIS A 120 -5.11 -10.33 -16.52
CA HIS A 120 -4.56 -8.97 -16.62
C HIS A 120 -4.89 -8.30 -17.95
N ASP A 121 -4.94 -9.06 -19.06
CA ASP A 121 -5.24 -8.51 -20.38
C ASP A 121 -6.70 -8.03 -20.49
N GLU A 122 -7.67 -8.80 -19.98
CA GLU A 122 -9.09 -8.41 -19.96
C GLU A 122 -9.32 -7.18 -19.08
N ILE A 123 -8.67 -7.15 -17.91
CA ILE A 123 -8.75 -6.00 -17.00
C ILE A 123 -8.08 -4.78 -17.65
N ALA A 124 -6.93 -4.95 -18.29
CA ALA A 124 -6.23 -3.86 -18.98
C ALA A 124 -7.07 -3.28 -20.13
N GLU A 125 -7.78 -4.12 -20.89
CA GLU A 125 -8.71 -3.68 -21.93
C GLU A 125 -9.88 -2.87 -21.34
N ALA A 126 -10.50 -3.36 -20.27
CA ALA A 126 -11.58 -2.65 -19.59
C ALA A 126 -11.12 -1.30 -19.02
N LEU A 127 -9.91 -1.25 -18.43
CA LEU A 127 -9.32 -0.02 -17.94
C LEU A 127 -8.92 0.94 -19.07
N ALA A 128 -8.46 0.43 -20.20
CA ALA A 128 -8.19 1.24 -21.39
C ALA A 128 -9.48 1.92 -21.87
N GLY A 129 -10.59 1.20 -21.96
CA GLY A 129 -11.90 1.79 -22.29
C GLY A 129 -12.35 2.84 -21.26
N LYS A 130 -12.17 2.57 -19.95
CA LYS A 130 -12.51 3.52 -18.88
C LYS A 130 -11.73 4.84 -18.99
N HIS A 131 -10.44 4.76 -19.29
CA HIS A 131 -9.50 5.89 -19.23
C HIS A 131 -9.19 6.52 -20.59
N GLU A 132 -9.83 6.03 -21.66
CA GLU A 132 -9.54 6.41 -23.06
C GLU A 132 -9.52 7.93 -23.27
N GLN A 133 -10.58 8.61 -22.83
CA GLN A 133 -10.72 10.06 -23.01
C GLN A 133 -9.57 10.82 -22.34
N PHE A 134 -9.16 10.39 -21.15
CA PHE A 134 -8.08 11.07 -20.44
C PHE A 134 -6.73 10.82 -21.10
N ILE A 135 -6.43 9.58 -21.49
CA ILE A 135 -5.17 9.22 -22.15
C ILE A 135 -5.01 9.99 -23.47
N LYS A 136 -6.07 10.07 -24.28
CA LYS A 136 -6.11 10.89 -25.50
C LYS A 136 -5.87 12.36 -25.19
N SER A 137 -6.50 12.90 -24.14
CA SER A 137 -6.28 14.29 -23.74
C SER A 137 -4.83 14.56 -23.32
N VAL A 138 -4.12 13.60 -22.72
CA VAL A 138 -2.70 13.76 -22.39
C VAL A 138 -1.85 13.90 -23.66
N ALA A 139 -2.13 13.09 -24.69
CA ALA A 139 -1.42 13.16 -25.97
C ALA A 139 -1.67 14.50 -26.68
N GLU A 140 -2.92 14.93 -26.79
CA GLU A 140 -3.28 16.22 -27.41
C GLU A 140 -2.62 17.41 -26.71
N ASN A 141 -2.53 17.38 -25.38
CA ASN A 141 -1.92 18.46 -24.61
C ASN A 141 -0.39 18.39 -24.64
N TRP A 142 0.20 17.18 -24.68
CA TRP A 142 1.63 17.03 -24.89
C TRP A 142 2.08 17.64 -26.23
N GLU A 143 1.35 17.37 -27.32
CA GLU A 143 1.64 17.96 -28.64
C GLU A 143 1.54 19.50 -28.59
N LYS A 144 0.47 20.04 -28.00
CA LYS A 144 0.28 21.50 -27.86
C LYS A 144 1.35 22.19 -27.03
N PHE A 145 1.77 21.59 -25.91
CA PHE A 145 2.65 22.25 -24.96
C PHE A 145 4.14 22.00 -25.23
N SER A 146 4.52 20.87 -25.83
CA SER A 146 5.93 20.56 -26.12
C SER A 146 6.55 21.55 -27.12
N GLU A 147 5.75 22.20 -27.96
CA GLU A 147 6.18 23.28 -28.84
C GLU A 147 6.38 24.63 -28.12
N MET A 148 5.79 24.81 -26.93
CA MET A 148 5.75 26.10 -26.22
C MET A 148 6.64 26.13 -24.97
N SER A 149 6.46 25.19 -24.03
CA SER A 149 7.33 24.99 -22.85
C SER A 149 6.92 23.75 -22.03
N LEU A 150 7.91 23.10 -21.41
CA LEU A 150 7.66 21.99 -20.47
C LEU A 150 6.92 22.43 -19.19
N GLU A 151 7.07 23.69 -18.77
CA GLU A 151 6.40 24.23 -17.57
C GLU A 151 4.89 24.32 -17.74
N ASN A 152 4.40 24.64 -18.94
CA ASN A 152 2.96 24.66 -19.21
C ASN A 152 2.37 23.26 -19.13
N PHE A 153 3.09 22.25 -19.63
CA PHE A 153 2.67 20.86 -19.51
C PHE A 153 2.66 20.39 -18.05
N ASP A 154 3.70 20.71 -17.27
CA ASP A 154 3.74 20.38 -15.83
C ASP A 154 2.56 20.99 -15.07
N ARG A 155 2.23 22.28 -15.34
CA ARG A 155 1.05 22.92 -14.75
C ARG A 155 -0.24 22.20 -15.10
N TRP A 156 -0.42 21.83 -16.37
CA TRP A 156 -1.59 21.08 -16.81
C TRP A 156 -1.68 19.70 -16.14
N VAL A 157 -0.53 19.02 -15.95
CA VAL A 157 -0.45 17.74 -15.21
C VAL A 157 -0.89 17.93 -13.76
N VAL A 158 -0.42 18.99 -13.08
CA VAL A 158 -0.84 19.32 -11.71
C VAL A 158 -2.34 19.61 -11.63
N GLU A 159 -2.90 20.36 -12.59
CA GLU A 159 -4.35 20.64 -12.67
C GLU A 159 -5.19 19.37 -12.91
N ASN A 160 -4.62 18.35 -13.56
CA ASN A 160 -5.27 17.06 -13.84
C ASN A 160 -4.80 15.92 -12.90
N LYS A 161 -4.17 16.26 -11.77
CA LYS A 161 -3.63 15.31 -10.76
C LYS A 161 -4.61 14.21 -10.37
N SER A 162 -5.89 14.53 -10.17
CA SER A 162 -6.91 13.55 -9.75
C SER A 162 -7.15 12.44 -10.78
N LYS A 163 -7.08 12.76 -12.08
CA LYS A 163 -7.24 11.76 -13.16
C LYS A 163 -6.02 10.85 -13.28
N PHE A 164 -4.81 11.41 -13.11
CA PHE A 164 -3.59 10.59 -13.01
C PHE A 164 -3.63 9.65 -11.80
N ILE A 165 -4.09 10.14 -10.64
CA ILE A 165 -4.31 9.31 -9.45
C ILE A 165 -5.26 8.16 -9.77
N GLU A 166 -6.39 8.44 -10.42
CA GLU A 166 -7.37 7.40 -10.77
C GLU A 166 -6.79 6.31 -11.68
N VAL A 167 -6.13 6.69 -12.79
CA VAL A 167 -5.50 5.72 -13.71
C VAL A 167 -4.49 4.84 -12.98
N VAL A 168 -3.62 5.45 -12.18
CA VAL A 168 -2.57 4.71 -11.47
C VAL A 168 -3.18 3.80 -10.41
N GLU A 169 -4.07 4.30 -9.55
CA GLU A 169 -4.72 3.47 -8.51
C GLU A 169 -5.49 2.28 -9.09
N ASP A 170 -6.05 2.41 -10.30
CA ASP A 170 -6.76 1.33 -10.99
C ASP A 170 -5.86 0.25 -11.57
N THR A 171 -4.59 0.56 -11.85
CA THR A 171 -3.62 -0.45 -12.31
C THR A 171 -2.85 -1.10 -11.16
N MET A 172 -2.85 -0.47 -9.97
CA MET A 172 -2.02 -0.86 -8.83
C MET A 172 -2.46 -2.14 -8.09
N ASN A 173 -3.56 -2.78 -8.47
CA ASN A 173 -3.94 -4.10 -7.95
C ASN A 173 -3.55 -5.24 -8.90
N LEU A 174 -3.02 -4.97 -10.09
CA LEU A 174 -2.51 -5.99 -10.99
C LEU A 174 -1.15 -6.49 -10.49
N LYS A 175 -1.09 -7.75 -10.04
CA LYS A 175 0.08 -8.35 -9.42
C LYS A 175 0.53 -9.59 -10.18
N ASN A 176 1.84 -9.76 -10.35
CA ASN A 176 2.37 -10.96 -11.01
C ASN A 176 1.98 -12.23 -10.22
N SER A 177 1.54 -13.27 -10.93
CA SER A 177 1.06 -14.55 -10.35
C SER A 177 2.08 -15.25 -9.46
N SER A 178 3.38 -15.00 -9.62
CA SER A 178 4.43 -15.54 -8.73
C SER A 178 4.26 -15.10 -7.27
N PHE A 179 3.50 -14.02 -7.02
CA PHE A 179 3.19 -13.50 -5.68
C PHE A 179 1.79 -13.90 -5.18
N GLU A 180 1.06 -14.77 -5.88
CA GLU A 180 -0.29 -15.20 -5.47
C GLU A 180 -0.31 -15.80 -4.06
N SER A 181 0.77 -16.51 -3.68
CA SER A 181 0.94 -17.06 -2.34
C SER A 181 0.91 -16.03 -1.22
N GLU A 182 1.17 -14.74 -1.51
CA GLU A 182 1.15 -13.65 -0.53
C GLU A 182 -0.27 -13.24 -0.12
N GLN A 183 -1.28 -13.57 -0.94
CA GLN A 183 -2.69 -13.22 -0.73
C GLN A 183 -2.85 -11.73 -0.36
N GLU A 184 -2.21 -10.88 -1.14
CA GLU A 184 -1.99 -9.47 -0.82
C GLU A 184 -3.28 -8.65 -0.91
N ILE A 185 -3.47 -7.78 0.07
CA ILE A 185 -4.43 -6.69 0.12
C ILE A 185 -3.64 -5.40 0.26
N ARG A 186 -3.85 -4.48 -0.68
CA ARG A 186 -3.08 -3.25 -0.77
C ARG A 186 -3.88 -2.06 -0.30
N GLY A 187 -3.38 -1.35 0.71
CA GLY A 187 -3.81 0.01 1.00
C GLY A 187 -2.97 0.99 0.18
N ILE A 188 -3.61 1.89 -0.56
CA ILE A 188 -2.94 2.87 -1.42
C ILE A 188 -3.29 4.28 -0.97
N LEU A 189 -2.27 5.15 -0.90
CA LEU A 189 -2.41 6.59 -0.70
C LEU A 189 -1.59 7.33 -1.74
N ALA A 190 -2.25 8.19 -2.53
CA ALA A 190 -1.57 9.21 -3.30
C ALA A 190 -1.33 10.43 -2.40
N VAL A 191 -0.07 10.81 -2.25
CA VAL A 191 0.38 11.83 -1.28
C VAL A 191 1.18 12.88 -2.02
N ASP A 192 1.05 14.14 -1.61
CA ASP A 192 1.95 15.17 -2.12
C ASP A 192 3.39 14.86 -1.67
N ARG A 193 4.35 14.98 -2.59
CA ARG A 193 5.76 14.71 -2.27
C ARG A 193 6.25 15.55 -1.09
N THR A 194 5.73 16.77 -0.93
CA THR A 194 6.12 17.68 0.15
C THR A 194 5.62 17.25 1.53
N GLU A 195 4.61 16.38 1.59
CA GLU A 195 4.03 15.85 2.83
C GLU A 195 4.70 14.54 3.29
N MET A 196 5.61 14.00 2.48
CA MET A 196 6.30 12.74 2.76
C MET A 196 7.22 12.85 3.98
N LYS A 197 7.15 11.85 4.85
CA LYS A 197 8.08 11.64 5.97
C LYS A 197 9.21 10.69 5.55
N ASN A 198 10.24 10.58 6.37
CA ASN A 198 11.37 9.68 6.15
C ASN A 198 11.62 8.82 7.38
N ARG A 199 11.94 7.54 7.17
CA ARG A 199 12.41 6.62 8.21
C ARG A 199 13.67 5.87 7.77
N VAL A 200 14.46 5.41 8.73
CA VAL A 200 15.65 4.60 8.43
C VAL A 200 15.29 3.12 8.53
N SER A 201 15.73 2.33 7.54
CA SER A 201 15.67 0.87 7.58
C SER A 201 16.96 0.31 7.00
N GLY A 202 17.75 -0.39 7.83
CA GLY A 202 19.09 -0.81 7.44
C GLY A 202 19.95 0.39 7.07
N ASN A 203 20.41 0.44 5.82
CA ASN A 203 21.21 1.52 5.25
C ASN A 203 20.42 2.47 4.32
N LEU A 204 19.08 2.38 4.29
CA LEU A 204 18.22 3.20 3.45
C LEU A 204 17.47 4.25 4.25
N ILE A 205 17.34 5.45 3.69
CA ILE A 205 16.34 6.44 4.07
C ILE A 205 15.12 6.20 3.18
N ILE A 206 14.02 5.81 3.80
CA ILE A 206 12.79 5.38 3.12
C ILE A 206 11.72 6.46 3.27
N PRO A 207 11.26 7.07 2.17
CA PRO A 207 10.09 7.93 2.15
C PRO A 207 8.83 7.14 2.45
N TYR A 208 7.98 7.69 3.31
CA TYR A 208 6.71 7.08 3.70
C TYR A 208 5.71 8.14 4.14
N THR A 209 4.44 7.77 4.18
CA THR A 209 3.40 8.53 4.88
C THR A 209 2.78 7.69 5.99
N GLU A 210 2.02 8.33 6.85
CA GLU A 210 1.37 7.71 7.99
C GLU A 210 -0.13 7.89 7.90
N LYS A 211 -0.87 6.82 8.16
CA LYS A 211 -2.30 6.89 8.41
C LYS A 211 -2.53 6.66 9.90
N TYR A 212 -2.90 7.72 10.61
CA TYR A 212 -3.24 7.67 12.02
C TYR A 212 -4.55 6.88 12.22
N LEU A 213 -4.54 5.86 13.08
CA LEU A 213 -5.63 4.89 13.21
C LEU A 213 -6.37 4.91 14.56
N TRP A 214 -5.72 5.29 15.66
CA TRP A 214 -6.38 5.38 17.00
C TRP A 214 -5.81 6.49 17.89
N GLY A 215 -6.62 6.98 18.84
CA GLY A 215 -6.28 8.02 19.80
C GLY A 215 -6.92 9.39 19.57
N LYS A 216 -6.71 10.31 20.52
CA LYS A 216 -7.28 11.67 20.54
C LYS A 216 -7.10 12.43 19.21
N GLY A 217 -8.22 12.95 18.69
CA GLY A 217 -8.26 13.77 17.46
C GLY A 217 -8.59 13.00 16.17
N ILE A 218 -8.87 11.70 16.25
CA ILE A 218 -9.22 10.84 15.09
C ILE A 218 -10.72 10.73 14.86
N LEU A 219 -11.09 10.21 13.68
CA LEU A 219 -12.35 9.55 13.37
C LEU A 219 -13.02 9.00 14.62
N LYS A 220 -14.17 9.58 14.95
CA LYS A 220 -15.03 9.03 15.99
C LYS A 220 -15.72 7.81 15.43
N PHE A 221 -15.40 6.62 15.92
CA PHE A 221 -16.22 5.46 15.62
C PHE A 221 -17.41 5.47 16.58
N ARG A 222 -18.63 5.66 16.04
CA ARG A 222 -19.86 5.79 16.83
C ARG A 222 -19.84 6.91 17.90
N GLY A 223 -19.08 7.98 17.65
CA GLY A 223 -19.01 9.12 18.57
C GLY A 223 -17.93 9.03 19.65
N GLU A 224 -17.23 7.89 19.75
CA GLU A 224 -16.20 7.64 20.76
C GLU A 224 -14.78 7.63 20.16
N GLU A 225 -13.78 7.80 21.04
CA GLU A 225 -12.37 7.71 20.68
C GLU A 225 -12.02 6.26 20.33
N VAL A 226 -11.49 6.03 19.12
CA VAL A 226 -10.98 4.72 18.74
C VAL A 226 -9.73 4.42 19.54
N ILE A 227 -9.69 3.26 20.21
CA ILE A 227 -8.55 2.78 20.99
C ILE A 227 -7.81 1.65 20.28
N ILE A 228 -6.54 1.42 20.66
CA ILE A 228 -5.67 0.45 20.01
C ILE A 228 -6.25 -0.97 19.94
N GLY A 229 -6.92 -1.43 21.00
CA GLY A 229 -7.50 -2.78 21.06
C GLY A 229 -8.66 -3.00 20.09
N GLN A 230 -9.26 -1.93 19.57
CA GLN A 230 -10.25 -2.02 18.49
C GLN A 230 -9.56 -2.11 17.12
N VAL A 231 -8.37 -1.53 16.96
CA VAL A 231 -7.63 -1.53 15.69
C VAL A 231 -6.81 -2.81 15.53
N ILE A 232 -5.99 -3.12 16.53
CA ILE A 232 -5.10 -4.29 16.58
C ILE A 232 -5.74 -5.34 17.47
N HIS A 233 -6.30 -6.37 16.84
CA HIS A 233 -6.97 -7.47 17.54
C HIS A 233 -6.05 -8.66 17.76
N GLN A 234 -5.02 -8.80 16.93
CA GLN A 234 -4.11 -9.95 16.99
C GLN A 234 -2.68 -9.51 16.74
N VAL A 235 -1.76 -10.10 17.49
CA VAL A 235 -0.31 -10.04 17.20
C VAL A 235 0.23 -11.45 17.26
N TRP A 236 0.61 -11.97 16.09
CA TRP A 236 1.26 -13.26 15.97
C TRP A 236 2.77 -13.03 15.99
N LEU A 237 3.48 -13.68 16.90
CA LEU A 237 4.94 -13.77 16.89
C LEU A 237 5.36 -14.83 15.89
N GLY A 238 6.42 -14.54 15.14
CA GLY A 238 6.96 -15.52 14.20
C GLY A 238 7.59 -16.73 14.90
N PRO A 239 7.81 -17.84 14.17
CA PRO A 239 8.30 -19.09 14.76
C PRO A 239 9.66 -18.96 15.47
N LYS A 240 10.52 -18.06 15.00
CA LYS A 240 11.86 -17.78 15.57
C LYS A 240 11.88 -16.56 16.51
N CYS A 241 10.73 -15.94 16.76
CA CYS A 241 10.62 -14.77 17.60
C CYS A 241 10.89 -15.13 19.06
N ASN A 242 11.57 -14.23 19.79
CA ASN A 242 11.87 -14.41 21.21
C ASN A 242 10.58 -14.28 22.03
N ASP A 243 10.28 -15.27 22.88
CA ASP A 243 9.04 -15.32 23.67
C ASP A 243 8.95 -14.17 24.70
N LEU A 244 10.07 -13.53 25.06
CA LEU A 244 10.06 -12.32 25.88
C LEU A 244 9.31 -11.15 25.21
N ASN A 245 9.23 -11.14 23.88
CA ASN A 245 8.40 -10.16 23.15
C ASN A 245 6.92 -10.38 23.46
N LYS A 246 6.44 -11.63 23.58
CA LYS A 246 5.03 -11.94 23.92
C LYS A 246 4.69 -11.38 25.30
N LEU A 247 5.56 -11.58 26.28
CA LEU A 247 5.39 -11.01 27.62
C LEU A 247 5.28 -9.48 27.58
N THR A 248 6.21 -8.83 26.88
CA THR A 248 6.25 -7.36 26.78
C THR A 248 5.02 -6.81 26.07
N ILE A 249 4.59 -7.42 24.97
CA ILE A 249 3.39 -6.98 24.22
C ILE A 249 2.14 -7.12 25.11
N ASN A 250 2.02 -8.20 25.88
CA ASN A 250 0.92 -8.34 26.84
C ASN A 250 0.94 -7.27 27.93
N MET A 251 2.14 -6.86 28.38
CA MET A 251 2.30 -5.77 29.36
C MET A 251 1.93 -4.38 28.83
N LEU A 252 1.87 -4.19 27.50
CA LEU A 252 1.37 -2.94 26.91
C LEU A 252 -0.13 -2.71 27.18
N GLY A 253 -0.85 -3.73 27.64
CA GLY A 253 -2.26 -3.59 28.03
C GLY A 253 -3.19 -3.25 26.88
N ILE A 254 -2.89 -3.74 25.67
CA ILE A 254 -3.77 -3.59 24.51
C ILE A 254 -5.03 -4.42 24.75
N ASP A 255 -6.12 -3.75 25.16
CA ASP A 255 -7.37 -4.42 25.53
C ASP A 255 -7.84 -5.40 24.44
N LYS A 256 -8.16 -6.64 24.84
CA LYS A 256 -8.66 -7.72 23.97
C LYS A 256 -7.74 -8.13 22.82
N CYS A 257 -6.49 -7.66 22.76
CA CYS A 257 -5.54 -8.12 21.76
C CYS A 257 -5.07 -9.55 22.07
N HIS A 258 -5.28 -10.46 21.12
CA HIS A 258 -4.79 -11.82 21.19
C HIS A 258 -3.33 -11.88 20.73
N VAL A 259 -2.42 -12.23 21.65
CA VAL A 259 -0.99 -12.33 21.36
C VAL A 259 -0.58 -13.80 21.43
N GLU A 260 -0.17 -14.36 20.30
CA GLU A 260 0.23 -15.76 20.21
C GLU A 260 1.49 -15.96 19.38
N LYS A 261 2.15 -17.09 19.55
CA LYS A 261 3.28 -17.48 18.70
C LYS A 261 2.79 -18.44 17.63
N TYR A 262 3.15 -18.14 16.39
CA TYR A 262 2.84 -19.01 15.27
C TYR A 262 3.74 -20.25 15.31
N ASP A 263 3.12 -21.41 15.46
CA ASP A 263 3.76 -22.72 15.35
C ASP A 263 3.61 -23.23 13.91
N CYS A 264 4.73 -23.40 13.21
CA CYS A 264 4.75 -23.93 11.85
C CYS A 264 4.90 -25.46 11.78
N GLY A 265 4.82 -26.17 12.92
CA GLY A 265 4.81 -27.63 12.99
C GLY A 265 6.19 -28.29 12.88
N TYR A 266 7.27 -27.52 12.96
CA TYR A 266 8.65 -28.00 12.99
C TYR A 266 9.35 -27.44 14.24
N VAL A 267 9.24 -28.16 15.36
CA VAL A 267 10.09 -27.96 16.55
C VAL A 267 11.29 -28.88 16.46
#